data_AF-A0A925WZR6-F1
#
_entry.id   AF-A0A925WZR6-F1
#
_cell.length_a   1.000
_cell.length_b   1.000
_cell.length_c   1.000
_cell.angle_alpha   90.00
_cell.angle_beta   90.00
_cell.angle_gamma   90.00
#
_symmetry.space_group_name_H-M   'P 1'
#
loop_
_entity.id
_entity.type
_entity.pdbx_description
1 polymer ?
#
loop_
_entity_poly.entity_id
_entity_poly.type
_entity_poly.pdbx_seq_one_letter_code
_entity_poly.pdbx_strand_id
1 'polypeptide(L)'
;MKISRCRIWAVAMIYAPLALALLGGCESQDKPATPKEEFFAAENDARIPRQIADHQAMLGAQADPTLYRCHFDGNNLNALGKAKLDALIANGAPARIYVDGGRDSTDGHRAAVNSYLAAAKVADGSVAIESGAAPASSSSAAPALARMGKTENPRSGSAGGTTSADNSSMGSGSGMTTSSP
;
A
#
# COMPACT_ATOMS: atom_id res chain seq x y z
N MET A 1 9.08 -45.04 17.53
CA MET A 1 8.96 -43.93 18.51
C MET A 1 7.51 -43.44 18.56
N LYS A 2 7.12 -42.67 19.57
CA LYS A 2 5.72 -42.55 20.04
C LYS A 2 4.79 -41.82 19.06
N ILE A 3 3.64 -42.43 18.77
CA ILE A 3 2.49 -41.82 18.10
C ILE A 3 1.44 -41.52 19.18
N SER A 4 1.39 -40.28 19.67
CA SER A 4 0.42 -39.89 20.69
C SER A 4 -0.95 -39.62 20.07
N ARG A 5 -1.88 -40.56 20.26
CA ARG A 5 -3.31 -40.37 19.97
C ARG A 5 -3.94 -39.56 21.10
N CYS A 6 -4.63 -38.47 20.78
CA CYS A 6 -5.67 -37.91 21.65
C CYS A 6 -6.80 -37.35 20.79
N ARG A 7 -7.83 -38.18 20.59
CA ARG A 7 -9.16 -37.80 20.08
C ARG A 7 -10.17 -38.27 21.12
N ILE A 8 -11.33 -37.60 21.18
CA ILE A 8 -12.44 -37.84 22.13
C ILE A 8 -12.01 -37.30 23.52
N TRP A 9 -12.76 -36.40 24.17
CA TRP A 9 -14.08 -36.59 24.79
C TRP A 9 -14.95 -35.31 24.76
N ALA A 10 -16.29 -35.49 24.77
CA ALA A 10 -17.38 -34.54 25.12
C ALA A 10 -17.40 -33.15 24.43
N VAL A 11 -18.47 -32.65 23.78
CA VAL A 11 -19.93 -32.88 23.85
C VAL A 11 -20.57 -32.51 25.21
N ALA A 12 -20.65 -31.19 25.47
CA ALA A 12 -21.51 -30.48 26.45
C ALA A 12 -21.20 -28.96 26.34
N MET A 13 -22.09 -27.95 26.41
CA MET A 13 -23.56 -27.78 26.28
C MET A 13 -23.79 -26.60 25.29
N ILE A 14 -24.89 -26.36 24.58
CA ILE A 14 -26.34 -26.30 24.90
C ILE A 14 -26.72 -25.08 25.80
N TYR A 15 -27.26 -24.05 25.13
CA TYR A 15 -28.16 -22.98 25.61
C TYR A 15 -27.69 -21.91 26.61
N ALA A 16 -27.70 -20.64 26.17
CA ALA A 16 -28.26 -19.49 26.90
C ALA A 16 -28.41 -18.25 25.99
N PRO A 17 -29.56 -18.03 25.33
CA PRO A 17 -29.91 -16.73 24.76
C PRO A 17 -30.65 -15.88 25.81
N LEU A 18 -30.08 -14.75 26.22
CA LEU A 18 -30.79 -13.77 27.07
C LEU A 18 -30.52 -12.34 26.58
N ALA A 19 -31.58 -11.68 26.14
CA ALA A 19 -31.55 -10.30 25.68
C ALA A 19 -31.66 -9.31 26.85
N LEU A 20 -30.97 -8.16 26.78
CA LEU A 20 -31.49 -6.86 27.23
C LEU A 20 -30.59 -5.69 26.76
N ALA A 21 -31.09 -4.47 26.92
CA ALA A 21 -30.43 -3.16 26.72
C ALA A 21 -30.42 -2.53 25.30
N LEU A 22 -31.59 -2.48 24.67
CA LEU A 22 -31.99 -1.28 23.90
C LEU A 22 -32.67 -0.30 24.87
N LEU A 23 -31.95 0.72 25.35
CA LEU A 23 -32.47 2.01 25.88
C LEU A 23 -31.33 2.88 26.41
N GLY A 24 -31.12 4.04 25.77
CA GLY A 24 -30.06 5.00 26.06
C GLY A 24 -29.31 5.36 24.78
N GLY A 25 -29.36 6.58 24.24
CA GLY A 25 -29.95 7.80 24.76
C GLY A 25 -29.01 8.98 24.51
N CYS A 26 -29.09 9.57 23.31
CA CYS A 26 -28.41 10.81 22.97
C CYS A 26 -29.38 11.72 22.21
N GLU A 27 -30.24 12.41 22.96
CA GLU A 27 -30.95 13.58 22.45
C GLU A 27 -30.03 14.80 22.61
N SER A 28 -29.27 15.11 21.57
CA SER A 28 -28.51 16.37 21.47
C SER A 28 -29.29 17.35 20.62
N GLN A 29 -29.99 18.27 21.28
CA GLN A 29 -30.58 19.44 20.61
C GLN A 29 -29.47 20.44 20.27
N ASP A 30 -28.92 20.35 19.06
CA ASP A 30 -28.03 21.38 18.54
C ASP A 30 -28.83 22.64 18.19
N LYS A 31 -28.45 23.76 18.82
CA LYS A 31 -28.96 25.08 18.47
C LYS A 31 -28.48 25.46 17.06
N PRO A 32 -29.32 26.01 16.18
CA PRO A 32 -28.85 26.50 14.88
C PRO A 32 -27.86 27.64 15.08
N ALA A 33 -26.59 27.38 14.77
CA ALA A 33 -25.54 28.39 14.77
C ALA A 33 -25.77 29.40 13.63
N THR A 34 -25.30 30.63 13.83
CA THR A 34 -25.48 31.72 12.87
C THR A 34 -24.66 31.50 11.59
N PRO A 35 -25.27 31.60 10.39
CA PRO A 35 -24.63 31.20 9.13
C PRO A 35 -23.67 32.27 8.58
N LYS A 36 -22.48 32.42 9.19
CA LYS A 36 -21.42 33.35 8.71
C LYS A 36 -19.96 32.87 8.81
N GLU A 37 -19.65 31.68 9.33
CA GLU A 37 -18.26 31.15 9.42
C GLU A 37 -18.07 29.71 8.88
N GLU A 38 -18.96 29.21 8.03
CA GLU A 38 -18.90 27.82 7.51
C GLU A 38 -17.84 27.58 6.41
N PHE A 39 -17.13 28.61 5.92
CA PHE A 39 -16.16 28.43 4.82
C PHE A 39 -14.85 27.77 5.27
N PHE A 40 -14.55 27.81 6.58
CA PHE A 40 -13.48 27.05 7.22
C PHE A 40 -14.08 26.39 8.45
N ALA A 41 -14.76 25.26 8.25
CA ALA A 41 -15.27 24.44 9.33
C ALA A 41 -14.14 24.18 10.36
N ALA A 42 -14.46 24.41 11.64
CA ALA A 42 -13.48 24.37 12.73
C ALA A 42 -12.66 23.07 12.72
N GLU A 43 -11.41 23.14 13.18
CA GLU A 43 -10.32 22.11 13.22
C GLU A 43 -10.75 20.63 13.37
N ASN A 44 -11.91 20.37 13.98
CA ASN A 44 -12.53 19.07 14.13
C ASN A 44 -13.05 18.44 12.81
N ASP A 45 -13.22 19.21 11.72
CA ASP A 45 -13.67 18.73 10.40
C ASP A 45 -12.52 18.28 9.47
N ALA A 46 -11.26 18.44 9.91
CA ALA A 46 -10.10 17.81 9.27
C ALA A 46 -10.20 16.26 9.20
N ARG A 47 -11.22 15.67 9.83
CA ARG A 47 -11.60 14.26 9.75
C ARG A 47 -11.94 13.80 8.33
N ILE A 48 -12.74 14.55 7.56
CA ILE A 48 -13.23 14.05 6.26
C ILE A 48 -12.09 13.90 5.23
N PRO A 49 -11.20 14.89 5.00
CA PRO A 49 -10.07 14.72 4.08
C PRO A 49 -9.12 13.61 4.54
N ARG A 50 -8.91 13.49 5.86
CA ARG A 50 -8.04 12.46 6.45
C ARG A 50 -8.61 11.05 6.31
N GLN A 51 -9.91 10.86 6.57
CA GLN A 51 -10.59 9.58 6.35
C GLN A 51 -10.52 9.14 4.88
N ILE A 52 -10.70 10.08 3.94
CA ILE A 52 -10.55 9.79 2.51
C ILE A 52 -9.10 9.38 2.18
N ALA A 53 -8.11 10.09 2.72
CA ALA A 53 -6.70 9.79 2.51
C ALA A 53 -6.29 8.42 3.11
N ASP A 54 -6.70 8.13 4.35
CA ASP A 54 -6.44 6.88 5.04
C ASP A 54 -7.12 5.70 4.30
N HIS A 55 -8.36 5.89 3.81
CA HIS A 55 -9.07 4.91 3.00
C HIS A 55 -8.39 4.67 1.64
N GLN A 56 -7.90 5.71 0.96
CA GLN A 56 -7.13 5.57 -0.27
C GLN A 56 -5.78 4.87 -0.05
N ALA A 57 -5.09 5.17 1.06
CA ALA A 57 -3.84 4.51 1.43
C ALA A 57 -4.06 3.02 1.70
N MET A 58 -5.13 2.66 2.40
CA MET A 58 -5.56 1.27 2.63
C MET A 58 -5.90 0.54 1.33
N LEU A 59 -6.70 1.14 0.43
CA LEU A 59 -6.99 0.54 -0.88
C LEU A 59 -5.72 0.36 -1.74
N GLY A 60 -4.81 1.34 -1.71
CA GLY A 60 -3.52 1.25 -2.40
C GLY A 60 -2.62 0.16 -1.82
N ALA A 61 -2.60 0.00 -0.50
CA ALA A 61 -1.89 -1.08 0.17
C ALA A 61 -2.47 -2.45 -0.21
N GLN A 62 -3.79 -2.62 -0.17
CA GLN A 62 -4.47 -3.87 -0.57
C GLN A 62 -4.27 -4.21 -2.06
N ALA A 63 -4.20 -3.21 -2.94
CA ALA A 63 -3.92 -3.40 -4.36
C ALA A 63 -2.47 -3.82 -4.66
N ASP A 64 -1.51 -3.43 -3.81
CA ASP A 64 -0.12 -3.88 -3.87
C ASP A 64 0.36 -4.45 -2.51
N PRO A 65 0.12 -5.74 -2.24
CA PRO A 65 0.61 -6.42 -1.04
C PRO A 65 2.12 -6.71 -1.04
N THR A 66 2.91 -6.04 -1.87
CA THR A 66 4.38 -6.17 -1.93
C THR A 66 5.10 -5.21 -0.98
N LEU A 67 5.93 -5.73 -0.10
CA LEU A 67 6.89 -4.98 0.70
C LEU A 67 8.24 -4.94 -0.02
N TYR A 68 8.50 -3.83 -0.72
CA TYR A 68 9.81 -3.54 -1.30
C TYR A 68 10.87 -3.22 -0.23
N ARG A 69 12.14 -3.38 -0.59
CA ARG A 69 13.35 -3.00 0.16
C ARG A 69 13.28 -1.67 0.94
N CYS A 70 12.60 -0.63 0.43
CA CYS A 70 12.46 0.66 1.11
C CYS A 70 11.58 0.64 2.37
N HIS A 71 10.84 -0.44 2.63
CA HIS A 71 10.06 -0.66 3.85
C HIS A 71 10.89 -1.25 5.01
N PHE A 72 12.15 -1.59 4.75
CA PHE A 72 13.04 -2.21 5.71
C PHE A 72 14.21 -1.29 6.09
N ASP A 73 14.73 -1.49 7.29
CA ASP A 73 16.01 -0.96 7.76
C ASP A 73 16.84 -2.15 8.26
N GLY A 74 17.85 -2.51 7.46
CA GLY A 74 18.52 -3.82 7.55
C GLY A 74 17.52 -4.97 7.41
N ASN A 75 17.40 -5.79 8.45
CA ASN A 75 16.45 -6.90 8.52
C ASN A 75 15.11 -6.54 9.18
N ASN A 76 14.92 -5.32 9.70
CA ASN A 76 13.72 -4.92 10.45
C ASN A 76 12.77 -4.07 9.61
N LEU A 77 11.49 -4.03 9.96
CA LEU A 77 10.54 -3.08 9.38
C LEU A 77 10.80 -1.67 9.91
N ASN A 78 10.95 -0.71 8.99
CA ASN A 78 11.00 0.71 9.34
C ASN A 78 9.58 1.29 9.54
N ALA A 79 9.47 2.58 9.86
CA ALA A 79 8.16 3.21 10.11
C ALA A 79 7.20 3.13 8.90
N LEU A 80 7.72 3.24 7.67
CA LEU A 80 6.94 3.12 6.43
C LEU A 80 6.44 1.68 6.23
N GLY A 81 7.30 0.69 6.47
CA GLY A 81 6.92 -0.72 6.37
C GLY A 81 5.84 -1.13 7.36
N LYS A 82 5.92 -0.63 8.60
CA LYS A 82 4.87 -0.82 9.62
C LYS A 82 3.56 -0.17 9.20
N ALA A 83 3.59 1.09 8.77
CA ALA A 83 2.39 1.78 8.29
C ALA A 83 1.73 1.08 7.08
N LYS A 84 2.51 0.53 6.13
CA LYS A 84 1.98 -0.27 5.02
C LYS A 84 1.35 -1.59 5.51
N LEU A 85 1.95 -2.25 6.51
CA LEU A 85 1.37 -3.46 7.11
C LEU A 85 0.10 -3.18 7.90
N ASP A 86 0.04 -2.08 8.66
CA ASP A 86 -1.17 -1.63 9.35
C ASP A 86 -2.30 -1.38 8.35
N ALA A 87 -2.01 -0.67 7.26
CA ALA A 87 -2.96 -0.43 6.16
C ALA A 87 -3.41 -1.72 5.46
N LEU A 88 -2.53 -2.73 5.34
CA LEU A 88 -2.88 -4.04 4.78
C LEU A 88 -3.85 -4.84 5.68
N ILE A 89 -3.69 -4.76 7.00
CA ILE A 89 -4.47 -5.57 7.95
C ILE A 89 -5.70 -4.87 8.52
N ALA A 90 -5.82 -3.54 8.36
CA ALA A 90 -6.90 -2.72 8.92
C ALA A 90 -8.32 -3.24 8.61
N ASN A 91 -8.54 -3.72 7.38
CA ASN A 91 -9.81 -4.30 6.93
C ASN A 91 -9.75 -5.85 6.80
N GLY A 92 -8.89 -6.49 7.59
CA GLY A 92 -8.60 -7.92 7.50
C GLY A 92 -7.35 -8.19 6.66
N ALA A 93 -6.48 -9.08 7.15
CA ALA A 93 -5.21 -9.38 6.51
C ALA A 93 -5.40 -10.06 5.14
N PRO A 94 -4.60 -9.70 4.11
CA PRO A 94 -4.66 -10.35 2.82
C PRO A 94 -4.19 -11.80 2.92
N ALA A 95 -4.72 -12.67 2.05
CA ALA A 95 -4.30 -14.09 2.02
C ALA A 95 -2.81 -14.27 1.72
N ARG A 96 -2.17 -13.31 1.05
CA ARG A 96 -0.73 -13.31 0.74
C ARG A 96 -0.11 -11.93 0.89
N ILE A 97 1.13 -11.90 1.37
CA ILE A 97 2.01 -10.71 1.39
C ILE A 97 3.30 -11.10 0.65
N TYR A 98 3.77 -10.23 -0.21
CA TYR A 98 4.96 -10.46 -1.02
C TYR A 98 6.12 -9.62 -0.48
N VAL A 99 7.35 -10.14 -0.52
CA VAL A 99 8.55 -9.45 -0.03
C VAL A 99 9.59 -9.37 -1.14
N ASP A 100 9.82 -8.15 -1.63
CA ASP A 100 10.80 -7.84 -2.68
C ASP A 100 11.98 -7.03 -2.10
N GLY A 101 12.90 -7.77 -1.46
CA GLY A 101 14.16 -7.23 -0.93
C GLY A 101 15.29 -7.17 -1.97
N GLY A 102 15.07 -7.59 -3.22
CA GLY A 102 16.14 -7.76 -4.20
C GLY A 102 17.17 -8.83 -3.78
N ARG A 103 18.47 -8.47 -3.76
CA ARG A 103 19.57 -9.36 -3.33
C ARG A 103 19.81 -9.37 -1.82
N ASP A 104 19.10 -8.53 -1.06
CA ASP A 104 19.26 -8.46 0.40
C ASP A 104 18.55 -9.65 1.08
N SER A 105 18.72 -9.81 2.40
CA SER A 105 18.26 -10.98 3.17
C SER A 105 16.73 -11.08 3.24
N THR A 106 16.14 -11.73 2.24
CA THR A 106 14.69 -12.02 2.17
C THR A 106 14.20 -12.80 3.39
N ASP A 107 14.99 -13.72 3.94
CA ASP A 107 14.64 -14.45 5.16
C ASP A 107 14.56 -13.53 6.39
N GLY A 108 15.48 -12.56 6.51
CA GLY A 108 15.44 -11.54 7.56
C GLY A 108 14.17 -10.68 7.47
N HIS A 109 13.84 -10.23 6.25
CA HIS A 109 12.61 -9.48 5.97
C HIS A 109 11.35 -10.29 6.27
N ARG A 110 11.28 -11.56 5.85
CA ARG A 110 10.15 -12.46 6.16
C ARG A 110 10.00 -12.70 7.67
N ALA A 111 11.09 -12.82 8.41
CA ALA A 111 11.06 -12.93 9.87
C ALA A 111 10.51 -11.66 10.54
N ALA A 112 10.87 -10.46 10.06
CA ALA A 112 10.34 -9.21 10.58
C ALA A 112 8.86 -8.99 10.24
N VAL A 113 8.39 -9.42 9.07
CA VAL A 113 6.96 -9.38 8.73
C VAL A 113 6.16 -10.37 9.60
N ASN A 114 6.67 -11.61 9.78
CA ASN A 114 6.03 -12.59 10.67
C ASN A 114 5.93 -12.08 12.11
N SER A 115 6.99 -11.50 12.68
CA SER A 115 6.97 -10.98 14.05
C SER A 115 6.01 -9.79 14.21
N TYR A 116 5.85 -8.97 13.16
CA TYR A 116 4.86 -7.90 13.12
C TYR A 116 3.43 -8.42 13.11
N LEU A 117 3.11 -9.39 12.23
CA LEU A 117 1.79 -9.99 12.12
C LEU A 117 1.38 -10.71 13.42
N ALA A 118 2.32 -11.42 14.05
CA ALA A 118 2.11 -12.06 15.36
C ALA A 118 1.83 -11.02 16.46
N ALA A 119 2.57 -9.90 16.49
CA ALA A 119 2.32 -8.80 17.43
C ALA A 119 0.94 -8.13 17.19
N ALA A 120 0.52 -8.03 15.93
CA ALA A 120 -0.81 -7.56 15.52
C ALA A 120 -1.94 -8.58 15.76
N LYS A 121 -1.64 -9.76 16.33
CA LYS A 121 -2.58 -10.86 16.59
C LYS A 121 -3.30 -11.39 15.34
N VAL A 122 -2.68 -11.27 14.17
CA VAL A 122 -3.11 -11.98 12.96
C VAL A 122 -2.87 -13.47 13.18
N ALA A 123 -3.84 -14.31 12.83
CA ALA A 123 -3.76 -15.74 13.12
C ALA A 123 -2.62 -16.42 12.33
N ASP A 124 -1.81 -17.22 13.03
CA ASP A 124 -0.68 -17.93 12.42
C ASP A 124 -1.15 -18.78 11.22
N GLY A 125 -0.56 -18.53 10.05
CA GLY A 125 -0.90 -19.22 8.81
C GLY A 125 -2.12 -18.68 8.05
N SER A 126 -2.81 -17.63 8.52
CA SER A 126 -3.87 -16.97 7.73
C SER A 126 -3.32 -16.11 6.58
N VAL A 127 -2.02 -15.79 6.61
CA VAL A 127 -1.30 -15.00 5.62
C VAL A 127 -0.09 -15.80 5.13
N ALA A 128 0.00 -16.06 3.83
CA ALA A 128 1.20 -16.64 3.22
C ALA A 128 2.20 -15.52 2.85
N ILE A 129 3.44 -15.61 3.35
CA ILE A 129 4.50 -14.67 2.97
C ILE A 129 5.37 -15.27 1.87
N GLU A 130 5.23 -14.75 0.66
CA GLU A 130 5.97 -15.16 -0.54
C GLU A 130 7.12 -14.18 -0.85
N SER A 131 8.14 -14.63 -1.59
CA SER A 131 9.29 -13.80 -2.00
C SER A 131 9.17 -13.34 -3.45
N GLY A 132 9.61 -12.13 -3.74
CA GLY A 132 9.46 -11.46 -5.04
C GLY A 132 8.33 -10.43 -5.02
N ALA A 133 8.01 -9.88 -6.20
CA ALA A 133 6.90 -8.94 -6.38
C ALA A 133 5.57 -9.67 -6.64
N ALA A 134 4.44 -9.07 -6.24
CA ALA A 134 3.13 -9.66 -6.51
C ALA A 134 2.84 -9.74 -8.02
N PRO A 135 2.46 -10.90 -8.59
CA PRO A 135 2.30 -11.08 -10.03
C PRO A 135 1.14 -10.26 -10.64
N ALA A 136 0.27 -9.71 -9.80
CA ALA A 136 -0.88 -8.90 -10.18
C ALA A 136 -0.74 -7.41 -9.78
N SER A 137 0.46 -6.92 -9.43
CA SER A 137 0.69 -5.50 -9.09
C SER A 137 0.68 -4.57 -10.32
N SER A 138 -0.35 -4.67 -11.15
CA SER A 138 -0.58 -3.75 -12.26
C SER A 138 -1.22 -2.47 -11.74
N SER A 139 -0.44 -1.39 -11.64
CA SER A 139 -1.00 -0.07 -11.37
C SER A 139 -2.01 0.31 -12.47
N SER A 140 -3.20 0.75 -12.09
CA SER A 140 -4.22 1.25 -13.05
C SER A 140 -3.72 2.44 -13.87
N ALA A 141 -2.70 3.16 -13.40
CA ALA A 141 -2.06 4.24 -14.14
C ALA A 141 -0.99 3.74 -15.13
N ALA A 142 -0.46 2.51 -14.98
CA ALA A 142 0.63 2.00 -15.82
C ALA A 142 0.33 2.03 -17.33
N PRO A 143 -0.88 1.69 -17.83
CA PRO A 143 -1.20 1.80 -19.25
C PRO A 143 -1.21 3.25 -19.77
N ALA A 144 -1.59 4.21 -18.93
CA ALA A 144 -1.59 5.63 -19.28
C ALA A 144 -0.17 6.22 -19.24
N LEU A 145 0.63 5.84 -18.23
CA LEU A 145 2.03 6.24 -18.11
C LEU A 145 2.88 5.68 -19.25
N ALA A 146 2.69 4.41 -19.61
CA ALA A 146 3.40 3.76 -20.72
C ALA A 146 3.11 4.40 -22.10
N ARG A 147 1.97 5.08 -22.24
CA ARG A 147 1.55 5.80 -23.46
C ARG A 147 1.91 7.29 -23.46
N MET A 148 2.61 7.79 -22.43
CA MET A 148 3.22 9.11 -22.54
C MET A 148 4.45 9.00 -23.46
N GLY A 149 4.45 9.73 -24.58
CA GLY A 149 5.54 9.73 -25.57
C GLY A 149 6.93 10.18 -25.06
N LYS A 150 7.07 10.45 -23.76
CA LYS A 150 8.34 10.68 -23.05
C LYS A 150 8.96 9.39 -22.48
N THR A 151 8.19 8.30 -22.38
CA THR A 151 8.64 6.96 -21.99
C THR A 151 8.68 5.98 -23.16
N GLU A 152 7.89 6.25 -24.21
CA GLU A 152 7.93 5.52 -25.47
C GLU A 152 9.20 5.90 -26.25
N ASN A 153 10.25 5.10 -26.12
CA ASN A 153 11.55 5.36 -26.75
C ASN A 153 11.47 5.02 -28.26
N PRO A 154 11.53 6.00 -29.19
CA PRO A 154 11.36 5.77 -30.63
C PRO A 154 12.67 5.24 -31.27
N ARG A 155 13.25 4.19 -30.68
CA ARG A 155 14.56 3.65 -31.09
C ARG A 155 14.63 2.12 -31.08
N SER A 156 13.57 1.50 -31.61
CA SER A 156 13.62 0.12 -32.13
C SER A 156 12.89 0.02 -33.48
N GLY A 157 13.25 0.92 -34.41
CA GLY A 157 13.05 0.71 -35.84
C GLY A 157 14.25 -0.05 -36.38
N SER A 158 14.02 -1.21 -37.01
CA SER A 158 15.08 -2.08 -37.52
C SER A 158 15.93 -1.40 -38.60
N ALA A 159 17.17 -1.88 -38.76
CA ALA A 159 18.12 -1.35 -39.72
C ALA A 159 17.63 -1.48 -41.18
N GLY A 160 17.58 -0.36 -41.88
CA GLY A 160 17.41 -0.26 -43.33
C GLY A 160 18.28 0.88 -43.85
N GLY A 161 19.50 0.56 -44.28
CA GLY A 161 20.47 1.57 -44.70
C GLY A 161 20.19 2.09 -46.11
N THR A 162 19.89 3.39 -46.22
CA THR A 162 20.06 4.14 -47.47
C THR A 162 20.76 5.45 -47.17
N THR A 163 22.02 5.54 -47.58
CA THR A 163 22.78 6.80 -47.61
C THR A 163 22.24 7.70 -48.71
N SER A 164 21.63 8.81 -48.34
CA SER A 164 21.54 9.99 -49.20
C SER A 164 21.79 11.24 -48.36
N ALA A 165 22.87 11.95 -48.68
CA ALA A 165 22.94 13.37 -48.36
C ALA A 165 21.83 14.09 -49.15
N ASP A 166 21.14 15.07 -48.56
CA ASP A 166 21.50 16.47 -48.83
C ASP A 166 20.84 17.48 -47.89
N ASN A 167 21.44 18.66 -47.84
CA ASN A 167 20.89 19.99 -47.67
C ASN A 167 20.18 20.44 -46.36
N SER A 168 20.97 21.20 -45.59
CA SER A 168 20.70 22.40 -44.78
C SER A 168 19.27 22.80 -44.31
N SER A 169 19.19 23.18 -43.03
CA SER A 169 18.58 24.47 -42.61
C SER A 169 19.09 24.90 -41.22
N MET A 170 19.05 26.21 -40.94
CA MET A 170 19.75 26.87 -39.84
C MET A 170 18.98 26.83 -38.51
N GLY A 171 19.71 26.62 -37.40
CA GLY A 171 19.18 26.67 -36.03
C GLY A 171 20.18 27.31 -35.07
N SER A 172 20.40 28.62 -35.20
CA SER A 172 21.35 29.36 -34.37
C SER A 172 20.82 29.53 -32.94
N GLY A 173 21.51 28.94 -31.96
CA GLY A 173 21.17 29.02 -30.54
C GLY A 173 22.39 29.47 -29.72
N SER A 174 22.55 30.77 -29.55
CA SER A 174 23.68 31.37 -28.82
C SER A 174 23.70 30.96 -27.35
N GLY A 175 24.85 30.46 -26.88
CA GLY A 175 25.07 30.18 -25.46
C GLY A 175 25.26 31.45 -24.63
N MET A 176 24.69 31.46 -23.42
CA MET A 176 24.87 32.51 -22.41
C MET A 176 25.73 31.96 -21.28
N THR A 177 27.03 32.21 -21.30
CA THR A 177 27.95 31.81 -20.21
C THR A 177 27.90 32.83 -19.08
N THR A 178 27.31 32.47 -17.94
CA THR A 178 27.36 33.31 -16.73
C THR A 178 28.63 33.03 -15.93
N SER A 179 29.66 33.85 -16.17
CA SER A 179 30.86 33.96 -15.33
C SER A 179 30.78 35.20 -14.44
N SER A 180 31.01 35.06 -13.14
CA SER A 180 31.16 36.17 -12.17
C SER A 180 31.93 35.67 -10.94
N PRO A 181 32.57 36.59 -10.19
CA PRO A 181 33.84 36.32 -9.52
C PRO A 181 33.74 35.71 -8.11
#